data_AF-A0A417AN16-F1
#
_entry.id   AF-A0A417AN16-F1
#
_cell.length_a   1.000
_cell.length_b   1.000
_cell.length_c   1.000
_cell.angle_alpha   90.00
_cell.angle_beta   90.00
_cell.angle_gamma   90.00
#
_symmetry.space_group_name_H-M   'P 1'
#
loop_
_entity.id
_entity.type
_entity.pdbx_description
1 polymer ?
#
loop_
_entity_poly.entity_id
_entity_poly.type
_entity_poly.pdbx_seq_one_letter_code
_entity_poly.pdbx_strand_id
1 'polypeptide(L)'
;MCDEEVMSLIAEKLGSDLIVIPSSIHETIILKETENVSVTELNAMVEAVNEEAVTPQEKLGNSVYRFDREAQRLEKAVEQAEKLDFEPGMSPVFS
;
A
#
# COMPACT_ATOMS: atom_id res chain seq x y z
N MET A 1 -14.80 4.41 -2.87
CA MET A 1 -13.64 3.83 -2.17
C MET A 1 -14.13 3.28 -0.83
N CYS A 2 -13.43 2.30 -0.24
CA CYS A 2 -13.89 1.58 0.96
C CYS A 2 -14.28 2.54 2.10
N ASP A 3 -15.30 2.17 2.87
CA ASP A 3 -15.85 2.96 3.97
C ASP A 3 -14.84 3.08 5.14
N GLU A 4 -14.76 4.27 5.76
CA GLU A 4 -13.78 4.56 6.81
C GLU A 4 -14.00 3.69 8.05
N GLU A 5 -15.25 3.52 8.50
CA GLU A 5 -15.56 2.70 9.67
C GLU A 5 -15.16 1.24 9.44
N VAL A 6 -15.39 0.74 8.22
CA VAL A 6 -14.99 -0.63 7.83
C VAL A 6 -13.46 -0.78 7.85
N MET A 7 -12.72 0.18 7.30
CA MET A 7 -11.25 0.15 7.31
C MET A 7 -10.70 0.21 8.74
N SER A 8 -11.27 1.06 9.60
CA SER A 8 -10.89 1.17 11.00
C SER A 8 -11.10 -0.14 11.76
N LEU A 9 -12.26 -0.77 11.59
CA LEU A 9 -12.55 -2.08 12.19
C LEU A 9 -11.57 -3.16 11.72
N ILE A 10 -11.17 -3.13 10.45
CA ILE A 10 -10.18 -4.07 9.90
C ILE A 10 -8.78 -3.78 10.48
N ALA A 11 -8.37 -2.52 10.53
CA ALA A 11 -7.08 -2.08 11.08
C ALA A 11 -6.95 -2.45 12.56
N GLU A 12 -8.01 -2.26 13.35
CA GLU A 12 -8.08 -2.68 14.75
C GLU A 12 -7.97 -4.19 14.91
N LYS A 13 -8.70 -4.97 14.09
CA LYS A 13 -8.64 -6.43 14.12
C LYS A 13 -7.25 -6.97 13.74
N LEU A 14 -6.56 -6.31 12.80
CA LEU A 14 -5.22 -6.71 12.34
C LEU A 14 -4.09 -6.11 13.19
N GLY A 15 -4.40 -5.12 14.03
CA GLY A 15 -3.45 -4.40 14.86
C GLY A 15 -2.39 -3.67 14.04
N SER A 16 -2.77 -3.10 12.89
CA SER A 16 -1.82 -2.59 11.89
C SER A 16 -2.47 -1.59 10.95
N ASP A 17 -1.64 -0.74 10.37
CA ASP A 17 -1.99 0.02 9.18
C ASP A 17 -2.27 -0.93 8.01
N LEU A 18 -3.00 -0.43 7.01
CA LEU A 18 -3.49 -1.22 5.90
C LEU A 18 -2.95 -0.72 4.57
N ILE A 19 -2.63 -1.64 3.67
CA ILE A 19 -2.47 -1.35 2.25
C ILE A 19 -3.77 -1.69 1.53
N VAL A 20 -4.28 -0.70 0.80
CA VAL A 20 -5.55 -0.75 0.10
C VAL A 20 -5.30 -0.73 -1.40
N ILE A 21 -5.69 -1.81 -2.06
CA ILE A 21 -5.48 -2.03 -3.49
C ILE A 21 -6.85 -1.96 -4.19
N PRO A 22 -7.12 -0.90 -4.97
CA PRO A 22 -8.34 -0.83 -5.76
C PRO A 22 -8.21 -1.74 -6.97
N SER A 23 -8.89 -2.90 -6.91
CA SER A 23 -8.92 -3.86 -8.03
C SER A 23 -9.98 -3.46 -9.07
N SER A 24 -11.15 -2.96 -8.64
CA SER A 24 -12.20 -2.43 -9.53
C SER A 24 -13.19 -1.54 -8.77
N ILE A 25 -14.16 -0.95 -9.48
CA ILE A 25 -15.28 -0.20 -8.84
C ILE A 25 -16.13 -1.05 -7.88
N HIS A 26 -16.08 -2.38 -8.00
CA HIS A 26 -16.90 -3.30 -7.22
C HIS A 26 -16.13 -3.92 -6.04
N GLU A 27 -14.80 -3.94 -6.08
CA GLU A 27 -13.99 -4.69 -5.12
C GLU A 27 -12.70 -3.96 -4.74
N THR A 28 -12.19 -4.25 -3.54
CA THR A 28 -10.93 -3.71 -3.05
C THR A 28 -10.25 -4.78 -2.19
N ILE A 29 -8.95 -4.94 -2.40
CA ILE A 29 -8.13 -5.88 -1.63
C ILE A 29 -7.46 -5.11 -0.50
N ILE A 30 -7.52 -5.66 0.70
CA ILE A 30 -6.88 -5.10 1.90
C ILE A 30 -5.77 -6.06 2.33
N LEU A 31 -4.57 -5.50 2.48
CA LEU A 31 -3.41 -6.18 3.02
C LEU A 31 -2.98 -5.51 4.32
N LYS A 32 -2.42 -6.31 5.23
CA LYS A 32 -1.70 -5.77 6.39
C LYS A 32 -0.43 -5.08 5.91
N GLU A 33 -0.17 -3.85 6.34
CA GLU A 33 1.12 -3.22 6.10
C GLU A 33 2.21 -3.92 6.93
N THR A 34 3.28 -4.34 6.27
CA THR A 34 4.45 -4.97 6.89
C THR A 34 5.71 -4.44 6.22
N GLU A 35 6.86 -4.56 6.86
CA GLU A 35 8.15 -4.08 6.33
C GLU A 35 8.53 -4.72 4.98
N ASN A 36 7.98 -5.90 4.68
CA ASN A 36 8.24 -6.63 3.44
C ASN A 36 7.38 -6.17 2.26
N VAL A 37 6.45 -5.23 2.46
CA VAL A 37 5.56 -4.77 1.38
C VAL A 37 6.21 -3.57 0.67
N SER A 38 6.69 -3.78 -0.56
CA SER A 38 7.11 -2.67 -1.42
C SER A 38 5.90 -2.04 -2.10
N VAL A 39 5.72 -0.74 -1.86
CA VAL A 39 4.68 0.06 -2.51
C VAL A 39 4.96 0.15 -4.01
N THR A 40 6.23 0.22 -4.42
CA THR A 40 6.60 0.24 -5.84
C THR A 40 6.24 -1.05 -6.55
N GLU A 41 6.54 -2.21 -5.97
CA GLU A 41 6.16 -3.50 -6.57
C GLU A 41 4.64 -3.66 -6.67
N LEU A 42 3.90 -3.25 -5.63
CA LEU A 42 2.45 -3.30 -5.65
C LEU A 42 1.84 -2.35 -6.70
N ASN A 43 2.37 -1.13 -6.86
CA ASN A 43 1.93 -0.23 -7.91
C ASN A 43 2.16 -0.83 -9.30
N ALA A 44 3.34 -1.42 -9.54
CA ALA A 44 3.65 -2.09 -10.80
C ALA A 44 2.71 -3.28 -11.07
N MET A 45 2.38 -4.06 -10.03
CA MET A 45 1.40 -5.15 -10.14
C MET A 45 0.00 -4.63 -10.51
N VAL A 46 -0.48 -3.57 -9.84
CA VAL A 46 -1.79 -2.97 -10.15
C VAL A 46 -1.83 -2.42 -11.56
N GLU A 47 -0.77 -1.76 -12.00
CA GLU A 47 -0.65 -1.23 -13.36
C GLU A 47 -0.70 -2.35 -14.40
N ALA A 48 0.10 -3.41 -14.24
CA ALA A 48 0.11 -4.54 -15.15
C ALA A 48 -1.27 -5.22 -15.25
N VAL A 49 -1.92 -5.48 -14.12
CA VAL A 49 -3.26 -6.08 -14.09
C VAL A 49 -4.29 -5.17 -14.75
N ASN A 50 -4.23 -3.87 -14.48
CA ASN A 50 -5.11 -2.89 -15.10
C ASN A 50 -4.93 -2.86 -16.62
N GLU A 51 -3.70 -2.93 -17.12
CA GLU A 51 -3.43 -2.93 -18.56
C GLU A 51 -3.89 -4.21 -19.27
N GLU A 52 -3.68 -5.38 -18.66
CA GLU A 52 -3.94 -6.67 -19.29
C GLU A 52 -5.40 -7.13 -19.17
N ALA A 53 -6.02 -6.92 -18.00
CA ALA A 53 -7.24 -7.64 -17.61
C ALA A 53 -8.45 -6.74 -17.28
N VAL A 54 -8.26 -5.44 -17.08
CA VAL A 54 -9.34 -4.53 -16.64
C VAL A 54 -9.84 -3.66 -17.79
N THR A 55 -11.16 -3.65 -18.01
CA THR A 55 -11.77 -2.80 -19.03
C THR A 55 -11.63 -1.31 -18.67
N PRO A 56 -11.49 -0.39 -19.63
CA PRO A 56 -11.28 1.03 -19.35
C PRO A 56 -12.33 1.66 -18.42
N GLN A 57 -13.56 1.15 -18.42
CA GLN A 57 -14.68 1.63 -17.61
C GLN A 57 -14.59 1.19 -16.14
N GLU A 58 -13.84 0.13 -15.84
CA GLU A 58 -13.72 -0.44 -14.50
C GLU A 58 -12.42 -0.01 -13.79
N LYS A 59 -11.51 0.66 -14.51
CA LYS A 59 -10.24 1.16 -13.97
C LYS A 59 -10.48 2.30 -12.98
N LEU A 60 -10.05 2.11 -11.73
CA LEU A 60 -10.10 3.13 -10.67
C LEU A 60 -8.79 3.92 -10.50
N GLY A 61 -7.66 3.37 -10.95
CA GLY A 61 -6.34 4.01 -10.91
C GLY A 61 -5.20 3.00 -10.76
N ASN A 62 -3.98 3.38 -11.16
CA ASN A 62 -2.78 2.53 -11.08
C ASN A 62 -2.01 2.74 -9.76
N SER A 63 -2.72 2.98 -8.66
CA SER A 63 -2.07 3.34 -7.41
C SER A 63 -2.65 2.62 -6.22
N VAL A 64 -1.77 2.17 -5.34
CA VAL A 64 -2.14 1.65 -4.03
C VAL A 64 -2.20 2.76 -2.99
N TYR A 65 -3.00 2.53 -1.97
CA TYR A 65 -3.26 3.48 -0.89
C TYR A 65 -2.85 2.87 0.44
N ARG A 66 -2.56 3.72 1.42
CA ARG A 66 -2.25 3.34 2.79
C ARG A 66 -3.29 3.95 3.72
N PHE A 67 -3.88 3.12 4.58
CA PHE A 67 -4.74 3.57 5.66
C PHE A 67 -3.93 3.62 6.95
N ASP A 68 -3.71 4.82 7.46
CA ASP A 68 -3.09 5.06 8.77
C ASP A 68 -4.16 4.85 9.85
N ARG A 69 -3.96 3.86 10.72
CA ARG A 69 -4.96 3.53 11.74
C ARG A 69 -5.04 4.60 12.83
N GLU A 70 -3.95 5.32 13.12
CA GLU A 70 -3.91 6.29 14.22
C GLU A 70 -4.56 7.60 13.79
N ALA A 71 -4.25 8.03 12.56
CA ALA A 71 -4.85 9.21 11.94
C ALA A 71 -6.25 8.93 11.35
N GLN A 72 -6.65 7.65 11.25
CA GLN A 72 -7.92 7.21 10.64
C GLN A 72 -8.08 7.76 9.21
N ARG A 73 -6.99 7.70 8.43
CA ARG A 73 -6.93 8.43 7.16
C ARG A 73 -6.35 7.57 6.06
N LEU A 74 -7.00 7.62 4.90
CA LEU A 74 -6.57 6.96 3.68
C LEU A 74 -5.79 7.92 2.80
N GLU A 75 -4.55 7.58 2.48
CA GLU A 75 -3.65 8.38 1.66
C GLU A 75 -3.05 7.54 0.53
N LYS A 76 -2.54 8.20 -0.50
CA LYS A 76 -1.83 7.50 -1.56
C LYS A 76 -0.53 6.94 -0.96
N ALA A 77 -0.27 5.64 -1.16
CA ALA A 77 0.93 5.06 -0.59
C ALA A 77 2.17 5.64 -1.29
N VAL A 78 3.13 6.05 -0.49
CA VAL A 78 4.46 6.48 -0.93
C VAL A 78 5.47 5.58 -0.26
N GLU A 79 6.53 5.22 -1.00
CA GLU A 79 7.59 4.40 -0.43
C GLU A 79 8.27 5.20 0.69
N GLN A 80 8.24 4.67 1.91
CA GLN A 80 8.96 5.27 3.02
C GLN A 80 10.43 5.01 2.78
N ALA A 81 11.23 6.06 2.61
CA ALA A 81 12.67 5.92 2.52
C ALA A 81 13.15 5.17 3.76
N GLU A 82 13.85 4.05 3.56
CA GLU A 82 14.49 3.31 4.64
C GLU A 82 15.29 4.31 5.47
N LYS A 83 14.96 4.44 6.77
CA LYS A 83 15.92 4.98 7.71
C LYS A 83 17.01 3.93 7.81
N LEU A 84 18.03 4.07 6.96
CA LEU A 84 19.31 3.42 7.16
C LEU A 84 19.81 3.89 8.53
N ASP A 85 19.63 3.03 9.54
CA ASP A 85 20.30 3.19 10.82
C ASP A 85 21.80 3.06 10.56
N PHE A 86 22.43 4.20 10.26
CA PHE A 86 23.88 4.30 10.21
C PHE A 86 24.40 4.11 11.64
N GLU A 87 24.70 2.85 11.99
CA GLU A 87 25.58 2.53 13.11
C GLU A 87 26.90 3.31 12.91
N PRO A 88 27.30 4.20 13.83
CA PRO A 88 28.53 4.96 13.70
C PRO A 88 29.74 4.01 13.80
N GLY A 89 30.25 3.56 12.65
CA GLY A 89 31.42 2.70 12.57
C GLY A 89 31.52 1.81 11.32
N MET A 90 30.45 1.66 10.54
CA MET A 90 30.49 0.83 9.33
C MET A 90 31.14 1.61 8.18
N SER A 91 32.31 1.18 7.71
CA SER A 91 32.90 1.69 6.48
C SER A 91 32.17 1.07 5.28
N PRO A 92 31.76 1.84 4.25
CA PRO A 92 31.08 1.28 3.10
C PRO A 92 32.03 0.33 2.36
N VAL A 93 31.61 -0.93 2.23
CA VAL A 93 32.24 -1.88 1.31
C VAL A 93 31.64 -1.61 -0.07
N PHE A 94 32.39 -0.92 -0.91
CA PHE A 94 32.08 -0.84 -2.34
C PHE A 94 32.55 -2.16 -2.98
N SER A 95 31.62 -2.91 -3.59
CA SER A 95 31.93 -3.96 -4.57
C SER A 95 31.50 -3.50 -5.94
#